data_AF-A0A7Y2FDS4-F1
#
_entry.id   AF-A0A7Y2FDS4-F1
#
_cell.length_a   1.000
_cell.length_b   1.000
_cell.length_c   1.000
_cell.angle_alpha   90.00
_cell.angle_beta   90.00
_cell.angle_gamma   90.00
#
_symmetry.space_group_name_H-M   'P 1'
#
loop_
_entity.id
_entity.type
_entity.pdbx_description
1 polymer ?
#
loop_
_entity_poly.entity_id
_entity_poly.type
_entity_poly.pdbx_seq_one_letter_code
_entity_poly.pdbx_strand_id
1 'polypeptide(L)' 'RPESPQAAQAIVAQYAGDAPDILREDFYNSLLAAYTPEEVKRQLSGAGLDSLGIELSSDRHWMVCGRTQN' A
#
# COMPACT_ATOMS: atom_id res chain seq x y z
N ARG A 1 -0.99 -1.68 -3.58
CA ARG A 1 -2.09 -2.61 -3.93
C ARG A 1 -1.49 -3.98 -4.22
N PRO A 2 -2.07 -5.09 -3.72
CA PRO A 2 -1.67 -6.43 -4.15
C PRO A 2 -1.90 -6.64 -5.66
N GLU A 3 -1.13 -7.53 -6.26
CA GLU A 3 -1.15 -7.78 -7.72
C GLU A 3 -2.42 -8.51 -8.20
N SER A 4 -3.17 -9.12 -7.29
CA SER A 4 -4.40 -9.84 -7.59
C SER A 4 -5.35 -9.91 -6.38
N PRO A 5 -6.65 -10.17 -6.61
CA PRO A 5 -7.59 -10.48 -5.54
C PRO A 5 -7.15 -11.65 -4.65
N GLN A 6 -6.50 -12.66 -5.23
CA GLN A 6 -5.98 -13.84 -4.50
C GLN A 6 -4.82 -13.45 -3.59
N ALA A 7 -3.90 -12.61 -4.07
CA ALA A 7 -2.83 -12.07 -3.24
C ALA A 7 -3.38 -11.23 -2.08
N ALA A 8 -4.42 -10.43 -2.32
CA ALA A 8 -5.08 -9.68 -1.25
C ALA A 8 -5.74 -10.60 -0.21
N GLN A 9 -6.41 -11.67 -0.64
CA GLN A 9 -6.97 -12.67 0.28
C GLN A 9 -5.89 -13.38 1.10
N ALA A 10 -4.74 -13.70 0.50
CA ALA A 10 -3.62 -14.30 1.20
C ALA A 10 -3.08 -13.39 2.31
N ILE A 11 -2.96 -12.08 2.05
CA ILE A 11 -2.56 -11.08 3.06
C ILE A 11 -3.59 -11.02 4.20
N VAL A 12 -4.90 -10.99 3.89
CA VAL A 12 -5.95 -10.99 4.94
C VAL A 12 -5.89 -12.24 5.79
N ALA A 13 -5.74 -13.42 5.17
CA ALA A 13 -5.59 -14.67 5.89
C ALA A 13 -4.36 -14.67 6.81
N GLN A 14 -3.24 -14.13 6.34
CA GLN A 14 -1.99 -14.10 7.09
C GLN A 14 -2.02 -13.13 8.29
N TYR A 15 -2.59 -11.93 8.14
CA TYR A 15 -2.47 -10.88 9.16
C TYR A 15 -3.77 -10.59 9.92
N ALA A 16 -4.91 -11.08 9.44
CA ALA A 16 -6.22 -10.83 10.03
C ALA A 16 -7.10 -12.10 10.04
N GLY A 17 -6.51 -13.30 9.91
CA GLY A 17 -7.26 -14.56 9.83
C GLY A 17 -8.21 -14.79 11.01
N ASP A 18 -7.78 -14.43 12.22
CA ASP A 18 -8.56 -14.58 13.46
C ASP A 18 -9.41 -13.35 13.82
N ALA A 19 -9.42 -12.32 12.95
CA ALA A 19 -10.23 -11.13 13.18
C ALA A 19 -11.72 -11.41 12.88
N PRO A 20 -12.65 -10.67 13.50
CA PRO A 20 -14.06 -10.68 13.12
C PRO A 20 -14.26 -10.48 11.61
N ASP A 21 -15.27 -11.14 11.04
CA ASP A 21 -15.50 -11.16 9.59
C ASP A 21 -15.58 -9.76 8.97
N ILE A 22 -16.24 -8.82 9.65
CA ILE A 22 -16.34 -7.43 9.17
C ILE A 22 -14.96 -6.76 9.04
N LEU A 23 -14.03 -7.02 9.95
CA LEU A 23 -12.69 -6.44 9.89
C LEU A 23 -11.83 -7.09 8.80
N ARG A 24 -12.07 -8.38 8.51
CA ARG A 24 -11.43 -9.07 7.39
C ARG A 24 -11.91 -8.52 6.05
N GLU A 25 -13.21 -8.27 5.92
CA GLU A 25 -13.81 -7.65 4.74
C GLU A 25 -13.32 -6.22 4.53
N ASP A 26 -13.32 -5.39 5.58
CA ASP A 26 -12.83 -4.01 5.52
C ASP A 26 -11.34 -3.97 5.14
N PHE A 27 -10.53 -4.87 5.70
CA PHE A 27 -9.11 -4.95 5.37
C PHE A 27 -8.89 -5.42 3.92
N TYR A 28 -9.65 -6.42 3.46
CA TYR A 28 -9.63 -6.85 2.06
C TYR A 28 -9.96 -5.71 1.10
N ASN A 29 -11.06 -4.99 1.35
CA ASN A 29 -11.49 -3.87 0.53
C ASN A 29 -10.45 -2.74 0.53
N SER A 30 -9.81 -2.47 1.66
CA SER A 30 -8.72 -1.49 1.78
C SER A 30 -7.51 -1.90 0.93
N LEU A 31 -7.13 -3.17 0.91
CA LEU A 31 -6.03 -3.67 0.07
C LEU A 31 -6.33 -3.50 -1.42
N LEU A 32 -7.57 -3.77 -1.84
CA LEU A 32 -8.01 -3.58 -3.23
C LEU A 32 -8.05 -2.10 -3.63
N ALA A 33 -8.41 -1.22 -2.71
CA ALA A 33 -8.49 0.23 -2.94
C ALA A 33 -7.13 0.95 -2.86
N ALA A 34 -6.10 0.31 -2.30
CA ALA A 34 -4.79 0.92 -2.14
C ALA A 34 -4.17 1.35 -3.47
N TYR A 35 -3.36 2.41 -3.46
CA TYR A 35 -2.54 2.78 -4.62
C TYR A 35 -1.39 1.79 -4.84
N THR A 36 -0.94 1.66 -6.09
CA THR A 36 0.36 1.03 -6.40
C THR A 36 1.51 2.02 -6.19
N PRO A 37 2.74 1.55 -5.96
CA PRO A 37 3.90 2.42 -5.89
C PRO A 37 4.08 3.30 -7.14
N GLU A 38 3.76 2.78 -8.33
CA GLU A 38 3.86 3.53 -9.59
C GLU A 38 2.81 4.63 -9.69
N GLU A 39 1.58 4.37 -9.21
CA GLU A 39 0.53 5.38 -9.11
C GLU A 39 0.97 6.53 -8.21
N VAL A 40 1.50 6.21 -7.02
CA VAL A 40 1.99 7.23 -6.08
C VAL A 40 3.21 7.96 -6.65
N LYS A 41 4.14 7.28 -7.32
CA LYS A 41 5.29 7.92 -7.99
C LYS A 41 4.85 8.95 -9.02
N ARG A 42 3.83 8.64 -9.83
CA ARG A 42 3.25 9.60 -10.79
C ARG A 42 2.60 10.79 -10.07
N GLN A 43 1.89 10.55 -8.97
CA GLN A 43 1.27 11.61 -8.18
C GLN A 43 2.33 12.54 -7.56
N LEU A 44 3.42 12.00 -7.01
CA LEU A 44 4.53 12.78 -6.45
C LEU A 44 5.14 13.70 -7.52
N SER A 45 5.40 13.16 -8.71
CA SER A 45 5.95 13.95 -9.82
C SER A 45 4.98 15.04 -10.29
N GLY A 46 3.69 14.72 -10.42
CA GLY A 46 2.65 15.71 -10.73
C GLY A 46 2.51 16.82 -9.69
N ALA A 47 2.93 16.57 -8.45
CA ALA A 47 2.94 17.55 -7.37
C ALA A 47 4.28 18.31 -7.23
N GLY A 48 5.27 18.05 -8.09
CA GLY A 48 6.61 18.65 -7.99
C GLY A 48 7.45 18.14 -6.81
N LEU A 49 7.14 16.94 -6.31
CA LEU A 49 7.82 16.29 -5.19
C LEU A 49 8.82 15.22 -5.66
N ASP A 50 9.48 15.43 -6.80
CA ASP A 50 10.37 14.45 -7.44
C ASP A 50 11.60 14.07 -6.59
N SER A 51 11.91 14.85 -5.56
CA SER A 51 12.98 14.56 -4.60
C SER A 51 12.61 13.47 -3.58
N LEU A 52 11.32 13.14 -3.45
CA LEU A 52 10.84 12.08 -2.56
C LEU A 52 10.86 10.73 -3.28
N GLY A 53 11.44 9.73 -2.63
CA GLY A 53 11.42 8.34 -3.06
C GLY A 53 10.20 7.61 -2.50
N ILE A 54 9.76 6.57 -3.21
CA ILE A 54 8.76 5.61 -2.72
C ILE A 54 9.36 4.21 -2.68
N GLU A 55 9.11 3.50 -1.58
CA GLU A 55 9.58 2.13 -1.37
C GLU A 55 8.49 1.25 -0.75
N LEU A 56 8.49 -0.03 -1.09
CA LEU A 56 7.68 -1.04 -0.42
C LEU A 56 8.37 -1.46 0.87
N SER A 57 7.69 -1.29 2.01
CA SER A 57 8.21 -1.71 3.33
C SER A 57 7.69 -3.09 3.75
N SER A 58 6.66 -3.61 3.07
CA SER A 58 6.12 -4.96 3.25
C SER A 58 5.21 -5.34 2.07
N ASP A 59 4.57 -6.50 2.14
CA ASP A 59 3.54 -6.98 1.20
C ASP A 59 2.30 -6.08 1.08
N ARG A 60 2.05 -5.22 2.07
CA ARG A 60 0.83 -4.39 2.15
C ARG A 60 1.07 -2.91 2.40
N HIS A 61 2.32 -2.50 2.62
CA HIS A 61 2.67 -1.12 2.93
C HIS A 61 3.75 -0.59 1.99
N TRP A 62 3.62 0.68 1.63
CA TRP A 62 4.66 1.50 1.03
C TRP A 62 4.87 2.74 1.88
N MET A 63 6.02 3.39 1.70
CA MET A 63 6.40 4.61 2.38
C MET A 63 7.01 5.59 1.38
N VAL A 64 6.77 6.88 1.60
CA VAL A 64 7.43 7.97 0.88
C VAL A 64 8.41 8.65 1.83
N CYS A 65 9.66 8.80 1.40
CA CYS A 65 10.71 9.39 2.22
C CYS A 65 11.65 10.27 1.39
N GLY A 66 12.37 11.16 2.07
CA GLY A 66 13.33 12.08 1.46
C GLY A 66 14.27 12.65 2.50
N ARG A 67 15.24 13.43 2.07
CA ARG A 67 16.17 14.14 2.96
C ARG A 67 15.88 15.63 2.92
N THR A 68 15.80 16.25 4.10
CA THR A 68 15.83 17.71 4.21
C THR A 68 17.26 18.18 3.99
N GLN A 69 17.43 19.26 3.23
CA GLN A 69 18.73 19.93 3.13
C GLN A 69 18.88 20.83 4.37
N ASN A 70 19.97 20.61 5.11
CA ASN A 70 20.45 21.54 6.14
C ASN A 70 21.47 22.49 5.51
#